data_AF-K9WP18-F1
#
_entry.id   AF-K9WP18-F1
#
_cell.length_a   1.000
_cell.length_b   1.000
_cell.length_c   1.000
_cell.angle_alpha   90.00
_cell.angle_beta   90.00
_cell.angle_gamma   90.00
#
_symmetry.space_group_name_H-M   'P 1'
#
loop_
_entity.id
_entity.type
_entity.pdbx_description
1 polymer ?
#
loop_
_entity_poly.entity_id
_entity_poly.type
_entity_poly.pdbx_seq_one_letter_code
_entity_poly.pdbx_strand_id
1 'polypeptide(L)'
;MSKGDHPKGQRYLPSVCVARSPSRWINIESLNPDQSSLSSRLEPDALKGIQTHRVYFRTARQSIRKEKTLEMVVVAPNWGIFKMKTEKTFFTQKNRSQPECPRLAVTLGDPAGIGPEVILKALADPKVTNNCEITVIGSPSLLQTTYTQLRQTLENQEALVDPEHLSIVDIELDKLIEHQITAGVGTAASGAASFAYLEKAIAGTLAGEFDGIVTAPIAKSLWKAAGHDYPGQTEVLAKYAGVERFGMLFVARSPHTDWLLRTLLVTTHIPLCQVPDTLTPELMSKKLDLLVECLRVDFGVETPRIAISGLNPHSGEQGQLGREEQDWLIPWLEQERLSRPKLRLDGPVPPDTLWVKAGQAWYGSSIQDPTSQIPNLPDAYLALYHDQGLIPVKLMAFDRAINTTIGLPFVRTSPDHGTAFDIAGQGIANATSMKAAIQLATELVNQRLRTV
;
A
#
# COMPACT_ATOMS: atom_id res chain seq x y z
N MET A 1 -21.45 -75.24 5.63
CA MET A 1 -21.66 -75.84 6.97
C MET A 1 -20.28 -75.89 7.63
N SER A 2 -19.98 -75.37 8.82
CA SER A 2 -20.75 -74.72 9.88
C SER A 2 -19.79 -73.95 10.82
N LYS A 3 -20.26 -72.80 11.37
CA LYS A 3 -20.05 -72.24 12.75
C LYS A 3 -18.61 -72.02 13.27
N GLY A 4 -18.24 -70.99 14.04
CA GLY A 4 -18.91 -69.89 14.71
C GLY A 4 -17.98 -69.31 15.81
N ASP A 5 -17.98 -67.97 15.94
CA ASP A 5 -17.55 -67.02 17.01
C ASP A 5 -16.63 -67.36 18.21
N HIS A 6 -15.52 -66.57 18.30
CA HIS A 6 -14.96 -65.72 19.40
C HIS A 6 -14.76 -66.23 20.87
N PRO A 7 -13.95 -65.55 21.77
CA PRO A 7 -13.22 -64.26 21.64
C PRO A 7 -11.79 -64.12 22.27
N LYS A 8 -11.15 -62.97 21.90
CA LYS A 8 -10.32 -62.00 22.67
C LYS A 8 -8.86 -62.33 23.11
N GLY A 9 -7.93 -61.46 22.66
CA GLY A 9 -6.97 -60.80 23.57
C GLY A 9 -5.47 -60.75 23.19
N GLN A 10 -5.11 -59.87 22.25
CA GLN A 10 -3.84 -59.13 22.04
C GLN A 10 -2.89 -58.99 23.27
N ARG A 11 -1.54 -58.94 23.21
CA ARG A 11 -0.56 -58.33 22.27
C ARG A 11 0.85 -58.88 22.56
N TYR A 12 1.68 -59.09 21.53
CA TYR A 12 3.14 -59.10 21.61
C TYR A 12 3.70 -58.06 20.63
N LEU A 13 4.63 -57.23 21.10
CA LEU A 13 5.57 -56.44 20.27
C LEU A 13 6.43 -57.41 19.43
N PRO A 14 6.99 -57.03 18.27
CA PRO A 14 8.38 -56.53 18.33
C PRO A 14 8.88 -55.64 17.17
N SER A 15 10.07 -55.08 17.43
CA SER A 15 11.19 -54.80 16.50
C SER A 15 11.08 -53.64 15.51
N VAL A 16 11.90 -52.61 15.76
CA VAL A 16 12.26 -51.54 14.83
C VAL A 16 13.54 -51.95 14.11
N CYS A 17 13.46 -52.18 12.81
CA CYS A 17 14.62 -52.19 11.90
C CYS A 17 14.98 -50.75 11.53
N VAL A 18 16.25 -50.39 11.68
CA VAL A 18 16.83 -49.10 11.26
C VAL A 18 17.20 -49.18 9.77
N ALA A 19 16.54 -48.40 8.93
CA ALA A 19 16.94 -48.16 7.54
C ALA A 19 17.48 -46.72 7.38
N ARG A 20 18.70 -46.61 6.82
CA ARG A 20 19.40 -45.34 6.53
C ARG A 20 18.76 -44.60 5.35
N SER A 21 18.49 -43.30 5.51
CA SER A 21 18.26 -42.31 4.44
C SER A 21 18.50 -40.89 4.99
N PRO A 22 19.02 -39.91 4.20
CA PRO A 22 19.68 -38.72 4.73
C PRO A 22 18.65 -37.67 5.12
N SER A 23 18.31 -37.59 6.39
CA SER A 23 17.45 -36.52 6.92
C SER A 23 17.98 -36.12 8.28
N ARG A 24 18.56 -34.91 8.37
CA ARG A 24 19.04 -34.34 9.63
C ARG A 24 17.84 -33.93 10.48
N TRP A 25 17.67 -34.57 11.62
CA TRP A 25 16.82 -34.07 12.71
C TRP A 25 17.63 -33.02 13.48
N ILE A 26 17.04 -31.85 13.75
CA ILE A 26 17.70 -30.78 14.52
C ILE A 26 17.08 -30.76 15.91
N ASN A 27 17.92 -30.87 16.94
CA ASN A 27 17.53 -30.64 18.34
C ASN A 27 17.76 -29.14 18.67
N ILE A 28 16.75 -28.46 19.22
CA ILE A 28 16.81 -27.02 19.50
C ILE A 28 17.70 -26.71 20.72
N GLU A 29 17.93 -27.67 21.61
CA GLU A 29 18.78 -27.46 22.80
C GLU A 29 20.28 -27.28 22.48
N SER A 30 20.71 -27.44 21.22
CA SER A 30 22.11 -27.28 20.80
C SER A 30 22.38 -26.10 19.86
N LEU A 31 21.45 -25.14 19.72
CA LEU A 31 21.61 -23.95 18.88
C LEU A 31 22.20 -22.78 19.68
N ASN A 32 23.28 -22.19 19.16
CA ASN A 32 23.91 -20.98 19.70
C ASN A 32 22.91 -19.79 19.63
N PRO A 33 22.90 -18.84 20.60
CA PRO A 33 21.82 -17.84 20.74
C PRO A 33 21.57 -16.97 19.51
N ASP A 34 22.58 -16.74 18.66
CA ASP A 34 22.49 -15.89 17.46
C ASP A 34 21.78 -16.53 16.24
N GLN A 35 21.22 -17.74 16.38
CA GLN A 35 20.41 -18.38 15.31
C GLN A 35 18.94 -18.67 15.69
N SER A 36 18.37 -17.92 16.65
CA SER A 36 17.02 -18.17 17.18
C SER A 36 15.94 -17.22 16.63
N SER A 37 15.71 -17.18 15.31
CA SER A 37 14.50 -16.52 14.75
C SER A 37 13.25 -17.42 14.68
N LEU A 38 13.36 -18.65 15.17
CA LEU A 38 12.30 -19.68 15.10
C LEU A 38 11.52 -19.86 16.41
N SER A 39 11.95 -19.29 17.55
CA SER A 39 11.30 -19.48 18.85
C SER A 39 10.23 -18.43 19.19
N SER A 40 10.14 -17.32 18.45
CA SER A 40 9.31 -16.17 18.83
C SER A 40 7.94 -16.06 18.14
N ARG A 41 7.46 -17.11 17.45
CA ARG A 41 6.19 -17.07 16.67
C ARG A 41 5.24 -18.24 16.91
N LEU A 42 5.10 -18.67 18.15
CA LEU A 42 4.03 -19.59 18.59
C LEU A 42 3.10 -18.84 19.54
N GLU A 43 1.79 -18.88 19.29
CA GLU A 43 0.79 -18.29 20.19
C GLU A 43 0.85 -18.98 21.57
N PRO A 44 0.87 -18.22 22.68
CA PRO A 44 1.05 -18.81 24.02
C PRO A 44 -0.10 -19.73 24.49
N ASP A 45 -1.26 -19.68 23.85
CA ASP A 45 -2.47 -20.36 24.34
C ASP A 45 -2.63 -21.81 23.87
N ALA A 46 -1.86 -22.27 22.87
CA ALA A 46 -1.94 -23.65 22.38
C ALA A 46 -1.19 -24.70 23.25
N LEU A 47 -0.45 -24.26 24.29
CA LEU A 47 0.45 -25.12 25.08
C LEU A 47 0.19 -25.08 26.59
N LYS A 48 -0.89 -24.43 27.07
CA LYS A 48 -1.25 -24.46 28.50
C LYS A 48 -1.59 -25.89 28.93
N GLY A 49 -0.71 -26.47 29.75
CA GLY A 49 -0.93 -27.76 30.43
C GLY A 49 -0.10 -28.94 29.93
N ILE A 50 0.77 -28.77 28.93
CA ILE A 50 1.61 -29.86 28.40
C ILE A 50 3.06 -29.65 28.85
N GLN A 51 3.58 -30.50 29.74
CA GLN A 51 5.02 -30.59 30.00
C GLN A 51 5.71 -31.23 28.78
N THR A 52 6.08 -30.42 27.80
CA THR A 52 6.84 -30.88 26.62
C THR A 52 8.33 -30.97 26.96
N HIS A 53 8.94 -32.14 26.70
CA HIS A 53 10.39 -32.32 26.90
C HIS A 53 11.19 -32.15 25.60
N ARG A 54 10.62 -32.40 24.40
CA ARG A 54 11.29 -32.18 23.10
C ARG A 54 10.30 -31.88 21.96
N VAL A 55 10.65 -30.93 21.10
CA VAL A 55 9.93 -30.60 19.85
C VAL A 55 10.84 -30.85 18.66
N TYR A 56 10.35 -31.58 17.65
CA TYR A 56 11.09 -31.87 16.42
C TYR A 56 10.37 -31.31 15.21
N PHE A 57 11.12 -30.67 14.31
CA PHE A 57 10.61 -30.20 13.02
C PHE A 57 11.21 -31.01 11.88
N ARG A 58 10.36 -31.44 10.94
CA ARG A 58 10.79 -32.08 9.68
C ARG A 58 10.39 -31.20 8.51
N THR A 59 11.34 -30.93 7.62
CA THR A 59 11.06 -30.34 6.31
C THR A 59 10.92 -31.46 5.30
N ALA A 60 9.78 -31.51 4.60
CA ALA A 60 9.59 -32.41 3.48
C ALA A 60 9.66 -31.60 2.16
N ARG A 61 10.46 -32.07 1.21
CA ARG A 61 10.39 -31.60 -0.19
C ARG A 61 9.48 -32.56 -0.95
N GLN A 62 8.33 -32.11 -1.42
CA GLN A 62 7.60 -32.81 -2.48
C GLN A 62 8.18 -32.41 -3.84
N SER A 63 8.53 -33.40 -4.67
CA SER A 63 9.35 -33.20 -5.87
C SER A 63 8.62 -32.62 -7.09
N ILE A 64 7.40 -32.07 -6.94
CA ILE A 64 6.59 -31.64 -8.10
C ILE A 64 5.96 -30.23 -7.92
N ARG A 65 5.91 -29.68 -6.70
CA ARG A 65 5.55 -28.26 -6.45
C ARG A 65 6.56 -27.70 -5.46
N LYS A 66 7.13 -26.51 -5.73
CA LYS A 66 8.12 -25.84 -4.85
C LYS A 66 7.47 -25.30 -3.56
N GLU A 67 6.69 -26.11 -2.86
CA GLU A 67 6.12 -25.80 -1.55
C GLU A 67 6.96 -26.50 -0.47
N LYS A 68 7.32 -25.76 0.59
CA LYS A 68 7.93 -26.35 1.79
C LYS A 68 6.85 -26.51 2.85
N THR A 69 6.55 -27.75 3.21
CA THR A 69 5.71 -28.07 4.37
C THR A 69 6.60 -28.36 5.58
N LEU A 70 6.27 -27.77 6.72
CA LEU A 70 6.89 -28.04 8.02
C LEU A 70 5.97 -28.98 8.81
N GLU A 71 6.44 -30.18 9.12
CA GLU A 71 5.76 -31.09 10.04
C GLU A 71 6.33 -30.89 11.46
N MET A 72 5.45 -30.62 12.42
CA MET A 72 5.78 -30.57 13.84
C MET A 72 5.38 -31.88 14.51
N VAL A 73 6.34 -32.52 15.20
CA VAL A 73 6.09 -33.74 15.99
C VAL A 73 6.41 -33.44 17.45
N VAL A 74 5.39 -33.60 18.31
CA VAL A 74 5.49 -33.45 19.76
C VAL A 74 5.47 -34.84 20.38
N VAL A 75 6.44 -35.13 21.25
CA VAL A 75 6.53 -36.41 21.99
C VAL A 75 6.33 -36.11 23.48
N ALA A 76 5.26 -36.64 24.08
CA ALA A 76 4.97 -36.52 25.51
C ALA A 76 5.15 -37.87 26.22
N PRO A 77 5.54 -37.93 27.51
CA PRO A 77 6.01 -39.17 28.13
C PRO A 77 4.96 -40.26 28.30
N ASN A 78 3.66 -39.94 28.30
CA ASN A 78 2.59 -40.89 28.59
C ASN A 78 1.42 -40.86 27.61
N TRP A 79 1.52 -40.10 26.52
CA TRP A 79 0.49 -39.99 25.48
C TRP A 79 1.20 -40.12 24.13
N GLY A 80 0.73 -41.03 23.27
CA GLY A 80 1.41 -41.43 22.04
C GLY A 80 1.75 -40.28 21.07
N ILE A 81 2.49 -40.60 20.01
CA ILE A 81 2.93 -39.62 18.99
C ILE A 81 1.71 -38.92 18.36
N PHE A 82 1.58 -37.61 18.57
CA PHE A 82 0.58 -36.80 17.88
C PHE A 82 1.19 -36.17 16.63
N LYS A 83 0.59 -36.47 15.46
CA LYS A 83 0.84 -35.74 14.21
C LYS A 83 -0.19 -34.62 14.11
N MET A 84 0.24 -33.38 14.30
CA MET A 84 -0.55 -32.22 13.88
C MET A 84 -0.13 -31.83 12.47
N LYS A 85 -1.08 -31.84 11.55
CA LYS A 85 -0.92 -31.29 10.21
C LYS A 85 -1.32 -29.81 10.26
N THR A 86 -0.35 -28.91 10.28
CA THR A 86 -0.60 -27.48 10.09
C THR A 86 -0.21 -27.10 8.67
N GLU A 87 -1.20 -26.87 7.82
CA GLU A 87 -0.98 -26.27 6.50
C GLU A 87 -0.80 -24.76 6.69
N LYS A 88 0.44 -24.33 6.89
CA LYS A 88 0.85 -22.93 6.70
C LYS A 88 1.77 -22.86 5.49
N THR A 89 1.30 -22.22 4.44
CA THR A 89 2.08 -21.94 3.23
C THR A 89 3.11 -20.87 3.57
N PHE A 90 4.38 -21.27 3.70
CA PHE A 90 5.48 -20.32 3.87
C PHE A 90 5.98 -19.90 2.49
N PHE A 91 5.74 -18.66 2.11
CA PHE A 91 6.44 -18.05 0.97
C PHE A 91 7.91 -17.89 1.36
N THR A 92 8.79 -18.68 0.76
CA THR A 92 10.23 -18.43 0.86
C THR A 92 10.53 -17.14 0.11
N GLN A 93 10.85 -16.06 0.85
CA GLN A 93 11.52 -14.90 0.28
C GLN A 93 12.77 -15.39 -0.45
N LYS A 94 12.77 -15.19 -1.76
CA LYS A 94 13.93 -15.41 -2.62
C LYS A 94 15.02 -14.46 -2.10
N ASN A 95 16.19 -14.97 -1.72
CA ASN A 95 17.39 -14.14 -1.52
C ASN A 95 17.60 -13.33 -2.81
N ARG A 96 17.24 -12.04 -2.81
CA ARG A 96 17.50 -11.13 -3.92
C ARG A 96 18.88 -10.52 -3.71
N SER A 97 19.79 -10.81 -4.64
CA SER A 97 21.09 -10.16 -4.73
C SER A 97 20.92 -8.78 -5.39
N GLN A 98 20.96 -7.70 -4.58
CA GLN A 98 21.01 -6.28 -4.97
C GLN A 98 19.78 -5.77 -5.78
N PRO A 99 19.38 -4.48 -5.68
CA PRO A 99 18.11 -4.05 -6.24
C PRO A 99 18.21 -3.97 -7.77
N GLU A 100 17.67 -5.00 -8.43
CA GLU A 100 17.12 -4.90 -9.78
C GLU A 100 16.08 -3.75 -9.76
N CYS A 101 16.16 -2.88 -10.76
CA CYS A 101 15.30 -1.71 -11.00
C CYS A 101 13.85 -1.88 -10.46
N PRO A 102 13.26 -0.90 -9.74
CA PRO A 102 11.89 -0.99 -9.23
C PRO A 102 10.88 -1.46 -10.28
N ARG A 103 10.09 -2.50 -9.99
CA ARG A 103 9.09 -3.03 -10.94
C ARG A 103 7.70 -2.53 -10.56
N LEU A 104 7.09 -1.72 -11.40
CA LEU A 104 5.83 -1.05 -11.14
C LEU A 104 4.72 -1.58 -12.05
N ALA A 105 3.58 -1.95 -11.45
CA ALA A 105 2.34 -2.19 -12.18
C ALA A 105 1.57 -0.88 -12.33
N VAL A 106 1.30 -0.46 -13.57
CA VAL A 106 0.48 0.72 -13.87
C VAL A 106 -0.89 0.26 -14.38
N THR A 107 -1.94 0.42 -13.59
CA THR A 107 -3.30 0.02 -14.03
C THR A 107 -3.91 1.10 -14.92
N LEU A 108 -4.52 0.72 -16.05
CA LEU A 108 -5.17 1.66 -16.98
C LEU A 108 -6.30 2.50 -16.35
N GLY A 109 -6.85 2.09 -15.21
CA GLY A 109 -8.01 2.73 -14.60
C GLY A 109 -9.26 2.46 -15.43
N ASP A 110 -10.21 3.40 -15.41
CA ASP A 110 -11.37 3.33 -16.30
C ASP A 110 -10.96 3.57 -17.76
N PRO A 111 -11.06 2.56 -18.64
CA PRO A 111 -10.61 2.69 -20.03
C PRO A 111 -11.47 3.65 -20.86
N ALA A 112 -12.66 4.04 -20.39
CA ALA A 112 -13.46 5.08 -21.01
C ALA A 112 -13.02 6.50 -20.59
N GLY A 113 -12.20 6.62 -19.55
CA GLY A 113 -11.69 7.90 -19.04
C GLY A 113 -10.34 8.30 -19.65
N ILE A 114 -9.68 9.27 -19.03
CA ILE A 114 -8.37 9.79 -19.46
C ILE A 114 -7.19 8.87 -19.11
N GLY A 115 -7.41 7.78 -18.37
CA GLY A 115 -6.36 6.86 -17.89
C GLY A 115 -5.41 6.41 -19.00
N PRO A 116 -5.92 5.85 -20.12
CA PRO A 116 -5.11 5.50 -21.28
C PRO A 116 -4.29 6.68 -21.83
N GLU A 117 -4.89 7.86 -22.03
CA GLU A 117 -4.20 9.05 -22.56
C GLU A 117 -3.04 9.49 -21.67
N VAL A 118 -3.27 9.65 -20.35
CA VAL A 118 -2.23 10.13 -19.44
C VAL A 118 -1.10 9.12 -19.25
N ILE A 119 -1.38 7.82 -19.36
CA ILE A 119 -0.35 6.77 -19.34
C ILE A 119 0.50 6.85 -20.61
N LEU A 120 -0.11 6.94 -21.79
CA LEU A 120 0.63 7.04 -23.06
C LEU A 120 1.57 8.25 -23.09
N LYS A 121 1.09 9.39 -22.58
CA LYS A 121 1.88 10.63 -22.44
C LYS A 121 2.96 10.54 -21.36
N ALA A 122 2.67 9.90 -20.23
CA ALA A 122 3.62 9.77 -19.12
C ALA A 122 4.80 8.86 -19.49
N LEU A 123 4.50 7.72 -20.14
CA LEU A 123 5.48 6.72 -20.52
C LEU A 123 6.29 7.08 -21.77
N ALA A 124 5.90 8.13 -22.50
CA ALA A 124 6.72 8.72 -23.55
C ALA A 124 7.93 9.51 -23.02
N ASP A 125 7.98 9.80 -21.71
CA ASP A 125 9.03 10.61 -21.09
C ASP A 125 10.14 9.73 -20.51
N PRO A 126 11.38 9.78 -21.05
CA PRO A 126 12.49 8.97 -20.54
C PRO A 126 12.84 9.24 -19.08
N LYS A 127 12.52 10.43 -18.55
CA LYS A 127 12.74 10.74 -17.12
C LYS A 127 11.84 9.90 -16.19
N VAL A 128 10.75 9.36 -16.72
CA VAL A 128 9.83 8.48 -16.00
C VAL A 128 10.27 7.02 -16.14
N THR A 129 10.60 6.58 -17.36
CA THR A 129 10.85 5.16 -17.67
C THR A 129 12.28 4.69 -17.38
N ASN A 130 13.28 5.57 -17.32
CA ASN A 130 14.68 5.13 -17.15
C ASN A 130 15.02 4.60 -15.74
N ASN A 131 14.16 4.84 -14.74
CA ASN A 131 14.47 4.54 -13.33
C ASN A 131 13.60 3.42 -12.74
N CYS A 132 12.71 2.82 -13.53
CA CYS A 132 11.83 1.72 -13.11
C CYS A 132 11.45 0.86 -14.32
N GLU A 133 11.18 -0.42 -14.07
CA GLU A 133 10.52 -1.29 -15.03
C GLU A 133 9.01 -1.10 -14.89
N ILE A 134 8.33 -0.76 -15.98
CA ILE A 134 6.90 -0.48 -15.98
C ILE A 134 6.16 -1.54 -16.77
N THR A 135 5.16 -2.15 -16.14
CA THR A 135 4.21 -3.04 -16.79
C THR A 135 2.82 -2.43 -16.68
N VAL A 136 2.18 -2.18 -17.82
CA VAL A 136 0.79 -1.71 -17.85
C VAL A 136 -0.14 -2.91 -17.64
N ILE A 137 -1.12 -2.76 -16.75
CA ILE A 137 -2.14 -3.77 -16.50
C ILE A 137 -3.45 -3.25 -17.11
N GLY A 138 -3.91 -3.90 -18.17
CA GLY A 138 -5.14 -3.52 -18.86
C GLY A 138 -5.26 -4.14 -20.25
N SER A 139 -6.31 -3.75 -20.97
CA SER A 139 -6.57 -4.20 -22.34
C SER A 139 -5.62 -3.52 -23.35
N PRO A 140 -4.77 -4.28 -24.08
CA PRO A 140 -3.90 -3.73 -25.11
C PRO A 140 -4.68 -3.14 -26.29
N SER A 141 -5.80 -3.77 -26.68
CA SER A 141 -6.64 -3.32 -27.81
C SER A 141 -7.32 -1.98 -27.54
N LEU A 142 -7.83 -1.76 -26.32
CA LEU A 142 -8.39 -0.46 -25.93
C LEU A 142 -7.30 0.61 -25.88
N LEU A 143 -6.12 0.29 -25.34
CA LEU A 143 -4.98 1.21 -25.31
C LEU A 143 -4.50 1.59 -26.72
N GLN A 144 -4.42 0.61 -27.63
CA GLN A 144 -4.08 0.82 -29.04
C GLN A 144 -5.10 1.71 -29.75
N THR A 145 -6.39 1.48 -29.48
CA THR A 145 -7.48 2.31 -30.02
C THR A 145 -7.31 3.76 -29.60
N THR A 146 -7.07 4.02 -28.31
CA THR A 146 -6.81 5.38 -27.81
C THR A 146 -5.56 5.97 -28.43
N TYR A 147 -4.46 5.22 -28.54
CA TYR A 147 -3.23 5.69 -29.17
C TYR A 147 -3.45 6.13 -30.63
N THR A 148 -4.13 5.31 -31.44
CA THR A 148 -4.44 5.65 -32.84
C THR A 148 -5.34 6.88 -32.94
N GLN A 149 -6.37 6.99 -32.10
CA GLN A 149 -7.24 8.16 -32.06
C GLN A 149 -6.45 9.43 -31.72
N LEU A 150 -5.64 9.40 -30.65
CA LEU A 150 -4.85 10.55 -30.22
C LEU A 150 -3.81 10.98 -31.27
N ARG A 151 -3.17 10.02 -31.95
CA ARG A 151 -2.23 10.31 -33.05
C ARG A 151 -2.90 11.09 -34.18
N GLN A 152 -4.16 10.78 -34.49
CA GLN A 152 -4.95 11.53 -35.46
C GLN A 152 -5.35 12.91 -34.94
N THR A 153 -5.84 12.99 -33.70
CA THR A 153 -6.31 14.25 -33.09
C THR A 153 -5.19 15.27 -32.88
N LEU A 154 -3.98 14.80 -32.51
CA LEU A 154 -2.85 15.67 -32.14
C LEU A 154 -1.91 15.97 -33.30
N GLU A 155 -2.17 15.44 -34.50
CA GLU A 155 -1.29 15.60 -35.67
C GLU A 155 0.21 15.32 -35.38
N ASN A 156 0.49 14.36 -34.47
CA ASN A 156 1.83 14.01 -33.97
C ASN A 156 2.60 15.12 -33.22
N GLN A 157 1.95 16.18 -32.76
CA GLN A 157 2.61 17.27 -32.04
C GLN A 157 2.98 16.94 -30.59
N GLU A 158 2.31 15.96 -29.98
CA GLU A 158 2.58 15.50 -28.62
C GLU A 158 3.27 14.13 -28.61
N ALA A 159 4.20 13.93 -27.67
CA ALA A 159 4.89 12.66 -27.50
C ALA A 159 3.97 11.62 -26.85
N LEU A 160 3.73 10.53 -27.57
CA LEU A 160 3.00 9.35 -27.10
C LEU A 160 3.87 8.12 -27.28
N VAL A 161 3.96 7.27 -26.27
CA VAL A 161 4.59 5.95 -26.43
C VAL A 161 3.69 5.06 -27.28
N ASP A 162 4.29 4.29 -28.18
CA ASP A 162 3.55 3.28 -28.93
C ASP A 162 3.25 2.08 -28.00
N PRO A 163 1.99 1.63 -27.87
CA PRO A 163 1.65 0.47 -27.06
C PRO A 163 2.40 -0.81 -27.45
N GLU A 164 2.84 -0.94 -28.71
CA GLU A 164 3.67 -2.08 -29.15
C GLU A 164 5.05 -2.13 -28.47
N HIS A 165 5.50 -1.01 -27.89
CA HIS A 165 6.76 -0.92 -27.15
C HIS A 165 6.58 -1.05 -25.63
N LEU A 166 5.35 -1.22 -25.15
CA LEU A 166 5.05 -1.38 -23.73
C LEU A 166 5.02 -2.84 -23.31
N SER A 167 5.48 -3.12 -22.09
CA SER A 167 5.14 -4.36 -21.40
C SER A 167 3.70 -4.26 -20.90
N ILE A 168 2.80 -5.08 -21.44
CA ILE A 168 1.38 -5.08 -21.06
C ILE A 168 0.98 -6.48 -20.59
N VAL A 169 0.39 -6.56 -19.40
CA VAL A 169 -0.37 -7.75 -18.97
C VAL A 169 -1.79 -7.59 -19.48
N ASP A 170 -2.10 -8.38 -20.50
CA ASP A 170 -3.44 -8.41 -21.09
C ASP A 170 -4.45 -8.97 -20.08
N ILE A 171 -5.49 -8.19 -19.86
CA ILE A 171 -6.69 -8.63 -19.14
C ILE A 171 -7.75 -8.84 -20.20
N GLU A 172 -7.90 -10.10 -20.60
CA GLU A 172 -8.91 -10.50 -21.57
C GLU A 172 -10.30 -10.12 -21.06
N LEU A 173 -10.89 -9.12 -21.72
CA LEU A 173 -12.29 -8.76 -21.53
C LEU A 173 -13.14 -9.63 -22.45
N ASP A 174 -14.37 -9.93 -22.03
CA ASP A 174 -15.37 -10.45 -22.97
C ASP A 174 -15.51 -9.44 -24.12
N LYS A 175 -15.46 -9.89 -25.37
CA LYS A 175 -15.57 -9.02 -26.56
C LYS A 175 -16.82 -8.14 -26.52
N LEU A 176 -17.92 -8.65 -25.94
CA LEU A 176 -19.14 -7.88 -25.75
C LEU A 176 -18.96 -6.72 -24.77
N ILE A 177 -18.16 -6.90 -23.72
CA ILE A 177 -17.79 -5.85 -22.75
C ILE A 177 -16.87 -4.84 -23.43
N GLU A 178 -15.86 -5.33 -24.14
CA GLU A 178 -14.88 -4.49 -24.83
C GLU A 178 -15.54 -3.55 -25.86
N HIS A 179 -16.47 -4.06 -26.68
CA HIS A 179 -17.22 -3.25 -27.65
C HIS A 179 -18.16 -2.20 -27.04
N GLN A 180 -18.47 -2.30 -25.74
CA GLN A 180 -19.28 -1.31 -25.03
C GLN A 180 -18.45 -0.17 -24.42
N ILE A 181 -17.12 -0.24 -24.51
CA ILE A 181 -16.22 0.76 -23.95
C ILE A 181 -15.89 1.76 -25.05
N THR A 182 -16.30 3.01 -24.86
CA THR A 182 -16.01 4.13 -25.76
C THR A 182 -15.45 5.28 -24.95
N ALA A 183 -14.38 5.90 -25.43
CA ALA A 183 -13.79 7.06 -24.79
C ALA A 183 -14.86 8.14 -24.52
N GLY A 184 -14.88 8.63 -23.28
CA GLY A 184 -15.80 9.64 -22.78
C GLY A 184 -17.18 9.16 -22.36
N VAL A 185 -17.47 7.86 -22.49
CA VAL A 185 -18.74 7.28 -22.05
C VAL A 185 -18.47 6.17 -21.04
N GLY A 186 -18.48 6.54 -19.76
CA GLY A 186 -18.35 5.58 -18.67
C GLY A 186 -19.58 4.66 -18.55
N THR A 187 -19.36 3.35 -18.48
CA THR A 187 -20.41 2.33 -18.40
C THR A 187 -20.11 1.28 -17.32
N ALA A 188 -21.07 0.39 -17.02
CA ALA A 188 -20.80 -0.77 -16.17
C ALA A 188 -19.70 -1.67 -16.76
N ALA A 189 -19.60 -1.75 -18.09
CA ALA A 189 -18.54 -2.49 -18.77
C ALA A 189 -17.15 -1.90 -18.50
N SER A 190 -17.00 -0.57 -18.60
CA SER A 190 -15.73 0.11 -18.28
C SER A 190 -15.39 0.01 -16.78
N GLY A 191 -16.42 0.08 -15.93
CA GLY A 191 -16.31 -0.20 -14.50
C GLY A 191 -15.75 -1.59 -14.19
N ALA A 192 -16.33 -2.64 -14.79
CA ALA A 192 -15.88 -4.03 -14.64
C ALA A 192 -14.42 -4.21 -15.09
N ALA A 193 -14.07 -3.67 -16.27
CA ALA A 193 -12.71 -3.73 -16.79
C ALA A 193 -11.69 -3.11 -15.83
N SER A 194 -11.97 -1.88 -15.35
CA SER A 194 -11.05 -1.18 -14.44
C SER A 194 -10.89 -1.87 -13.08
N PHE A 195 -11.92 -2.54 -12.60
CA PHE A 195 -11.84 -3.35 -11.38
C PHE A 195 -10.93 -4.57 -11.58
N ALA A 196 -11.09 -5.30 -12.69
CA ALA A 196 -10.26 -6.44 -13.04
C ALA A 196 -8.77 -6.06 -13.18
N TYR A 197 -8.48 -4.88 -13.74
CA TYR A 197 -7.10 -4.36 -13.85
C TYR A 197 -6.48 -4.16 -12.46
N LEU A 198 -7.23 -3.58 -11.53
CA LEU A 198 -6.78 -3.38 -10.15
C LEU A 198 -6.57 -4.71 -9.42
N GLU A 199 -7.51 -5.66 -9.54
CA GLU A 199 -7.37 -6.99 -8.95
C GLU A 199 -6.12 -7.71 -9.43
N LYS A 200 -5.84 -7.67 -10.74
CA LYS A 200 -4.61 -8.28 -11.27
C LYS A 200 -3.35 -7.63 -10.73
N ALA A 201 -3.31 -6.30 -10.67
CA ALA A 201 -2.16 -5.58 -10.13
C ALA A 201 -1.91 -5.96 -8.67
N ILE A 202 -2.97 -5.99 -7.84
CA ILE A 202 -2.88 -6.41 -6.44
C ILE A 202 -2.35 -7.85 -6.33
N ALA A 203 -2.93 -8.78 -7.09
CA ALA A 203 -2.50 -10.17 -7.08
C ALA A 203 -1.02 -10.33 -7.47
N GLY A 204 -0.58 -9.65 -8.53
CA GLY A 204 0.82 -9.67 -8.98
C GLY A 204 1.78 -9.08 -7.94
N THR A 205 1.41 -7.97 -7.31
CA THR A 205 2.23 -7.35 -6.26
C THR A 205 2.32 -8.23 -5.00
N LEU A 206 1.21 -8.84 -4.57
CA LEU A 206 1.20 -9.79 -3.45
C LEU A 206 2.00 -11.06 -3.75
N ALA A 207 2.06 -11.49 -5.02
CA ALA A 207 2.90 -12.59 -5.48
C ALA A 207 4.40 -12.19 -5.62
N GLY A 208 4.75 -10.92 -5.47
CA GLY A 208 6.10 -10.39 -5.63
C GLY A 208 6.53 -10.18 -7.08
N GLU A 209 5.58 -10.24 -8.04
CA GLU A 209 5.81 -9.92 -9.45
C GLU A 209 6.12 -8.44 -9.63
N PHE A 210 5.45 -7.58 -8.87
CA PHE A 210 5.68 -6.13 -8.82
C PHE A 210 6.08 -5.67 -7.42
N ASP A 211 6.82 -4.59 -7.32
CA ASP A 211 7.25 -3.97 -6.06
C ASP A 211 6.33 -2.80 -5.65
N GLY A 212 5.57 -2.24 -6.60
CA GLY A 212 4.55 -1.22 -6.33
C GLY A 212 3.47 -1.13 -7.41
N ILE A 213 2.39 -0.42 -7.10
CA ILE A 213 1.24 -0.18 -7.99
C ILE A 213 1.06 1.33 -8.18
N VAL A 214 0.91 1.77 -9.42
CA VAL A 214 0.46 3.11 -9.78
C VAL A 214 -0.89 2.99 -10.44
N THR A 215 -1.92 3.64 -9.89
CA THR A 215 -3.28 3.49 -10.42
C THR A 215 -3.71 4.73 -11.18
N ALA A 216 -4.21 4.58 -12.40
CA ALA A 216 -5.00 5.62 -13.05
C ALA A 216 -6.43 5.74 -12.44
N PRO A 217 -7.16 6.83 -12.72
CA PRO A 217 -8.46 7.11 -12.11
C PRO A 217 -9.54 6.07 -12.46
N ILE A 218 -10.48 5.88 -11.54
CA ILE A 218 -11.68 5.04 -11.72
C ILE A 218 -12.95 5.82 -11.36
N ALA A 219 -14.10 5.34 -11.83
CA ALA A 219 -15.41 5.85 -11.43
C ALA A 219 -16.11 4.88 -10.48
N LYS A 220 -16.25 5.28 -9.21
CA LYS A 220 -16.87 4.46 -8.14
C LYS A 220 -18.31 4.07 -8.47
N SER A 221 -19.06 4.96 -9.12
CA SER A 221 -20.43 4.69 -9.58
C SER A 221 -20.49 3.57 -10.60
N LEU A 222 -19.48 3.46 -11.47
CA LEU A 222 -19.41 2.44 -12.52
C LEU A 222 -18.93 1.10 -11.97
N TRP A 223 -18.04 1.10 -10.98
CA TRP A 223 -17.75 -0.11 -10.19
C TRP A 223 -19.02 -0.66 -9.55
N LYS A 224 -19.81 0.21 -8.89
CA LYS A 224 -21.09 -0.20 -8.30
C LYS A 224 -22.06 -0.73 -9.36
N ALA A 225 -22.17 -0.07 -10.51
CA ALA A 225 -22.99 -0.53 -11.63
C ALA A 225 -22.54 -1.87 -12.20
N ALA A 226 -21.24 -2.17 -12.13
CA ALA A 226 -20.65 -3.46 -12.49
C ALA A 226 -20.82 -4.55 -11.41
N GLY A 227 -21.45 -4.24 -10.27
CA GLY A 227 -21.64 -5.18 -9.16
C GLY A 227 -20.53 -5.18 -8.10
N HIS A 228 -19.60 -4.21 -8.16
CA HIS A 228 -18.52 -4.05 -7.19
C HIS A 228 -18.80 -2.88 -6.24
N ASP A 229 -19.40 -3.17 -5.08
CA ASP A 229 -19.76 -2.15 -4.08
C ASP A 229 -18.59 -1.86 -3.14
N TYR A 230 -17.69 -0.97 -3.58
CA TYR A 230 -16.56 -0.51 -2.79
C TYR A 230 -16.52 1.03 -2.71
N PRO A 231 -16.13 1.60 -1.54
CA PRO A 231 -16.00 3.05 -1.41
C PRO A 231 -14.92 3.69 -2.29
N GLY A 232 -13.94 2.91 -2.76
CA GLY A 232 -12.83 3.39 -3.57
C GLY A 232 -11.69 2.38 -3.72
N GLN A 233 -10.64 2.79 -4.43
CA GLN A 233 -9.45 1.95 -4.69
C GLN A 233 -8.72 1.58 -3.41
N THR A 234 -8.59 2.53 -2.48
CA THR A 234 -7.89 2.36 -1.20
C THR A 234 -8.49 1.20 -0.39
N GLU A 235 -9.82 1.11 -0.33
CA GLU A 235 -10.53 0.07 0.43
C GLU A 235 -10.40 -1.30 -0.23
N VAL A 236 -10.39 -1.37 -1.57
CA VAL A 236 -10.12 -2.61 -2.32
C VAL A 236 -8.70 -3.10 -2.05
N LEU A 237 -7.71 -2.21 -2.16
CA LEU A 237 -6.30 -2.51 -1.90
C LEU A 237 -6.10 -3.08 -0.49
N ALA A 238 -6.67 -2.42 0.52
CA ALA A 238 -6.57 -2.84 1.91
C ALA A 238 -7.22 -4.21 2.15
N LYS A 239 -8.44 -4.41 1.62
CA LYS A 239 -9.18 -5.68 1.74
C LYS A 239 -8.40 -6.85 1.14
N TYR A 240 -7.89 -6.70 -0.08
CA TYR A 240 -7.19 -7.78 -0.78
C TYR A 240 -5.79 -8.03 -0.20
N ALA A 241 -5.14 -6.99 0.33
CA ALA A 241 -3.89 -7.14 1.08
C ALA A 241 -4.07 -7.68 2.50
N GLY A 242 -5.32 -7.82 2.99
CA GLY A 242 -5.61 -8.30 4.33
C GLY A 242 -5.16 -7.34 5.43
N VAL A 243 -5.20 -6.02 5.18
CA VAL A 243 -4.77 -5.00 6.15
C VAL A 243 -5.94 -4.12 6.60
N GLU A 244 -6.00 -3.87 7.91
CA GLU A 244 -7.01 -2.99 8.51
C GLU A 244 -6.44 -1.60 8.83
N ARG A 245 -5.11 -1.50 9.01
CA ARG A 245 -4.42 -0.25 9.33
C ARG A 245 -3.87 0.39 8.05
N PHE A 246 -4.64 1.30 7.45
CA PHE A 246 -4.23 2.06 6.29
C PHE A 246 -4.65 3.53 6.37
N GLY A 247 -4.09 4.35 5.48
CA GLY A 247 -4.24 5.79 5.50
C GLY A 247 -4.00 6.43 4.15
N MET A 248 -4.56 7.62 3.98
CA MET A 248 -4.46 8.42 2.76
C MET A 248 -3.48 9.56 3.00
N LEU A 249 -2.26 9.40 2.48
CA LEU A 249 -1.21 10.41 2.51
C LEU A 249 -1.17 11.14 1.18
N PHE A 250 -1.21 12.47 1.21
CA PHE A 250 -1.00 13.30 0.04
C PHE A 250 0.45 13.74 0.00
N VAL A 251 1.10 13.47 -1.13
CA VAL A 251 2.52 13.78 -1.32
C VAL A 251 2.66 14.64 -2.56
N ALA A 252 3.40 15.74 -2.46
CA ALA A 252 3.64 16.61 -3.61
C ALA A 252 5.05 17.18 -3.56
N ARG A 253 5.76 17.13 -4.69
CA ARG A 253 7.09 17.71 -4.86
C ARG A 253 6.95 19.08 -5.52
N SER A 254 7.45 20.12 -4.86
CA SER A 254 7.38 21.49 -5.38
C SER A 254 8.17 21.60 -6.68
N PRO A 255 7.59 22.15 -7.76
CA PRO A 255 8.34 22.46 -8.98
C PRO A 255 9.27 23.66 -8.80
N HIS A 256 9.16 24.42 -7.71
CA HIS A 256 9.94 25.63 -7.45
C HIS A 256 11.15 25.37 -6.55
N THR A 257 11.00 24.50 -5.56
CA THR A 257 12.00 24.31 -4.49
C THR A 257 12.43 22.85 -4.30
N ASP A 258 11.83 21.92 -5.04
CA ASP A 258 11.98 20.47 -4.86
C ASP A 258 11.57 19.95 -3.45
N TRP A 259 11.00 20.82 -2.61
CA TRP A 259 10.52 20.45 -1.29
C TRP A 259 9.32 19.50 -1.38
N LEU A 260 9.32 18.48 -0.52
CA LEU A 260 8.29 17.44 -0.51
C LEU A 260 7.26 17.71 0.59
N LEU A 261 6.06 18.11 0.18
CA LEU A 261 4.89 18.19 1.03
C LEU A 261 4.36 16.78 1.31
N ARG A 262 4.07 16.47 2.59
CA ARG A 262 3.46 15.22 3.02
C ARG A 262 2.34 15.51 4.01
N THR A 263 1.10 15.18 3.67
CA THR A 263 -0.08 15.46 4.50
C THR A 263 -0.91 14.19 4.70
N LEU A 264 -1.02 13.72 5.95
CA LEU A 264 -1.92 12.62 6.31
C LEU A 264 -3.24 13.18 6.84
N LEU A 265 -4.34 12.58 6.44
CA LEU A 265 -5.68 12.88 6.96
C LEU A 265 -6.06 11.86 8.05
N VAL A 266 -6.47 12.36 9.23
CA VAL A 266 -6.97 11.50 10.33
C VAL A 266 -8.35 10.96 9.95
N THR A 267 -9.26 11.84 9.57
CA THR A 267 -10.57 11.49 9.00
C THR A 267 -10.62 11.84 7.52
N THR A 268 -11.34 11.05 6.71
CA THR A 268 -11.40 11.22 5.26
C THR A 268 -12.83 11.58 4.82
N HIS A 269 -13.53 10.69 4.11
CA HIS A 269 -14.85 10.97 3.52
C HIS A 269 -15.98 10.75 4.54
N ILE A 270 -16.10 11.65 5.52
CA ILE A 270 -17.23 11.69 6.47
C ILE A 270 -17.92 13.06 6.43
N PRO A 271 -19.23 13.15 6.74
CA PRO A 271 -19.90 14.42 6.96
C PRO A 271 -19.17 15.26 8.02
N LEU A 272 -19.03 16.57 7.78
CA LEU A 272 -18.30 17.48 8.68
C LEU A 272 -18.83 17.44 10.12
N CYS A 273 -20.14 17.28 10.31
CA CYS A 273 -20.76 17.17 11.62
C CYS A 273 -20.35 15.92 12.42
N GLN A 274 -19.78 14.89 11.79
CA GLN A 274 -19.29 13.68 12.44
C GLN A 274 -17.81 13.77 12.83
N VAL A 275 -17.08 14.77 12.36
CA VAL A 275 -15.64 14.91 12.60
C VAL A 275 -15.32 14.98 14.10
N PRO A 276 -15.97 15.84 14.91
CA PRO A 276 -15.64 15.95 16.34
C PRO A 276 -15.84 14.64 17.10
N ASP A 277 -16.95 13.92 16.83
CA ASP A 277 -17.28 12.66 17.50
C ASP A 277 -16.39 11.49 17.06
N THR A 278 -15.87 11.53 15.83
CA THR A 278 -14.99 10.49 15.29
C THR A 278 -13.57 10.60 15.83
N LEU A 279 -13.13 11.83 16.12
CA LEU A 279 -11.79 12.09 16.63
C LEU A 279 -11.67 11.67 18.09
N THR A 280 -10.72 10.78 18.34
CA THR A 280 -10.45 10.21 19.66
C THR A 280 -8.93 10.06 19.85
N PRO A 281 -8.41 10.05 21.08
CA PRO A 281 -7.00 9.75 21.35
C PRO A 281 -6.52 8.45 20.68
N GLU A 282 -7.37 7.43 20.67
CA GLU A 282 -7.07 6.12 20.07
C GLU A 282 -6.92 6.22 18.55
N LEU A 283 -7.84 6.92 17.88
CA LEU A 283 -7.75 7.14 16.43
C LEU A 283 -6.51 7.97 16.08
N MET A 284 -6.26 9.05 16.84
CA MET A 284 -5.09 9.92 16.65
C MET A 284 -3.79 9.13 16.79
N SER A 285 -3.66 8.31 17.82
CA SER A 285 -2.48 7.44 18.04
C SER A 285 -2.27 6.48 16.87
N LYS A 286 -3.33 5.80 16.40
CA LYS A 286 -3.26 4.90 15.24
C LYS A 286 -2.79 5.61 13.96
N LYS A 287 -3.24 6.84 13.73
CA LYS A 287 -2.84 7.63 12.55
C LYS A 287 -1.42 8.17 12.69
N LEU A 288 -1.01 8.58 13.88
CA LEU A 288 0.36 8.98 14.16
C LEU A 288 1.33 7.81 13.97
N ASP A 289 1.01 6.62 14.48
CA ASP A 289 1.80 5.40 14.27
C ASP A 289 1.99 5.11 12.78
N LEU A 290 0.90 5.16 12.02
CA LEU A 290 0.91 4.92 10.60
C LEU A 290 1.78 5.96 9.85
N LEU A 291 1.70 7.23 10.23
CA LEU A 291 2.52 8.30 9.64
C LEU A 291 4.01 8.12 9.96
N VAL A 292 4.33 7.82 11.21
CA VAL A 292 5.72 7.61 11.67
C VAL A 292 6.34 6.41 10.98
N GLU A 293 5.59 5.30 10.89
CA GLU A 293 6.03 4.12 10.15
C GLU A 293 6.29 4.45 8.67
N CYS A 294 5.38 5.15 8.02
CA CYS A 294 5.53 5.58 6.64
C CYS A 294 6.76 6.50 6.45
N LEU A 295 6.93 7.50 7.31
CA LEU A 295 8.07 8.41 7.23
C LEU A 295 9.41 7.68 7.34
N ARG A 296 9.48 6.68 8.21
CA ARG A 296 10.69 5.86 8.34
C ARG A 296 10.89 4.91 7.18
N VAL A 297 9.88 4.08 6.86
CA VAL A 297 9.99 2.97 5.91
C VAL A 297 9.97 3.46 4.45
N ASP A 298 9.11 4.42 4.15
CA ASP A 298 8.86 4.88 2.78
C ASP A 298 9.70 6.11 2.42
N PHE A 299 10.05 6.93 3.41
CA PHE A 299 10.79 8.18 3.19
C PHE A 299 12.17 8.26 3.87
N GLY A 300 12.57 7.25 4.65
CA GLY A 300 13.89 7.20 5.29
C GLY A 300 14.10 8.24 6.40
N VAL A 301 13.02 8.78 6.98
CA VAL A 301 13.07 9.78 8.05
C VAL A 301 13.00 9.09 9.42
N GLU A 302 14.16 8.86 10.04
CA GLU A 302 14.28 8.11 11.31
C GLU A 302 13.74 8.86 12.54
N THR A 303 13.94 10.18 12.58
CA THR A 303 13.49 11.05 13.70
C THR A 303 12.57 12.14 13.16
N PRO A 304 11.33 11.78 12.76
CA PRO A 304 10.48 12.71 12.05
C PRO A 304 9.97 13.83 12.95
N ARG A 305 9.86 15.00 12.35
CA ARG A 305 9.12 16.14 12.89
C ARG A 305 7.76 16.24 12.22
N ILE A 306 6.70 16.17 13.02
CA ILE A 306 5.32 16.16 12.53
C ILE A 306 4.58 17.35 13.12
N ALA A 307 3.94 18.16 12.27
CA ALA A 307 3.05 19.22 12.71
C ALA A 307 1.60 18.73 12.70
N ILE A 308 0.91 18.87 13.82
CA ILE A 308 -0.45 18.37 14.03
C ILE A 308 -1.39 19.58 14.15
N SER A 309 -2.46 19.58 13.36
CA SER A 309 -3.48 20.62 13.40
C SER A 309 -4.31 20.56 14.68
N GLY A 310 -4.82 21.70 15.14
CA GLY A 310 -6.03 21.75 15.97
C GLY A 310 -7.26 21.33 15.17
N LEU A 311 -8.35 21.01 15.86
CA LEU A 311 -9.66 20.74 15.28
C LEU A 311 -10.38 22.04 14.99
N ASN A 312 -10.46 22.89 16.00
CA ASN A 312 -11.19 24.12 16.00
C ASN A 312 -10.36 25.27 15.40
N PRO A 313 -11.01 26.35 14.92
CA PRO A 313 -10.32 27.59 14.64
C PRO A 313 -9.45 28.02 15.82
N HIS A 314 -8.25 28.51 15.54
CA HIS A 314 -7.28 28.92 16.56
C HIS A 314 -6.93 27.84 17.59
N SER A 315 -7.11 26.56 17.25
CA SER A 315 -6.94 25.44 18.19
C SER A 315 -7.79 25.63 19.47
N GLY A 316 -9.02 26.11 19.32
CA GLY A 316 -10.01 26.23 20.38
C GLY A 316 -9.89 27.47 21.26
N GLU A 317 -8.87 28.31 21.09
CA GLU A 317 -8.66 29.58 21.84
C GLU A 317 -8.92 29.41 23.35
N GLN A 318 -8.17 28.49 23.98
CA GLN A 318 -8.32 28.15 25.41
C GLN A 318 -9.75 27.72 25.82
N GLY A 319 -10.45 27.01 24.93
CA GLY A 319 -11.79 26.48 25.19
C GLY A 319 -12.93 27.42 24.77
N GLN A 320 -12.62 28.62 24.26
CA GLN A 320 -13.64 29.60 23.84
C GLN A 320 -14.28 29.25 22.49
N LEU A 321 -13.54 28.58 21.61
CA LEU A 321 -13.96 28.21 20.26
C LEU A 321 -14.09 26.69 20.09
N GLY A 322 -14.62 26.02 21.11
CA GLY A 322 -14.62 24.55 21.19
C GLY A 322 -13.60 24.07 22.23
N ARG A 323 -13.84 22.89 22.79
CA ARG A 323 -13.12 22.37 23.96
C ARG A 323 -12.32 21.12 23.69
N GLU A 324 -12.44 20.53 22.51
CA GLU A 324 -11.79 19.30 22.10
C GLU A 324 -10.27 19.37 22.28
N GLU A 325 -9.65 20.53 21.99
CA GLU A 325 -8.23 20.77 22.25
C GLU A 325 -7.86 20.61 23.72
N GLN A 326 -8.60 21.27 24.61
CA GLN A 326 -8.33 21.27 26.04
C GLN A 326 -8.71 19.93 26.70
N ASP A 327 -9.86 19.40 26.33
CA ASP A 327 -10.47 18.26 27.01
C ASP A 327 -9.72 16.96 26.69
N TRP A 328 -9.16 16.79 25.48
CA TRP A 328 -8.46 15.55 25.14
C TRP A 328 -7.27 15.68 24.16
N LEU A 329 -7.26 16.59 23.18
CA LEU A 329 -6.21 16.58 22.14
C LEU A 329 -4.84 17.07 22.66
N ILE A 330 -4.79 18.14 23.47
CA ILE A 330 -3.57 18.61 24.12
C ILE A 330 -3.06 17.55 25.12
N PRO A 331 -3.88 17.00 26.04
CA PRO A 331 -3.46 15.91 26.91
C PRO A 331 -2.89 14.71 26.13
N TRP A 332 -3.56 14.29 25.05
CA TRP A 332 -3.08 13.22 24.18
C TRP A 332 -1.72 13.54 23.57
N LEU A 333 -1.54 14.76 23.04
CA LEU A 333 -0.29 15.16 22.39
C LEU A 333 0.89 15.21 23.37
N GLU A 334 0.68 15.68 24.60
CA GLU A 334 1.71 15.65 25.64
C GLU A 334 2.10 14.22 26.00
N GLN A 335 1.12 13.31 26.09
CA GLN A 335 1.38 11.89 26.31
C GLN A 335 2.19 11.27 25.16
N GLU A 336 1.89 11.60 23.90
CA GLU A 336 2.66 11.13 22.75
C GLU A 336 4.10 11.68 22.75
N ARG A 337 4.30 12.93 23.14
CA ARG A 337 5.65 13.53 23.30
C ARG A 337 6.47 12.79 24.35
N LEU A 338 5.87 12.48 25.50
CA LEU A 338 6.53 11.76 26.59
C LEU A 338 6.85 10.30 26.23
N SER A 339 5.91 9.61 25.58
CA SER A 339 6.08 8.20 25.21
C SER A 339 7.03 8.01 24.02
N ARG A 340 7.26 9.04 23.21
CA ARG A 340 8.06 8.97 21.98
C ARG A 340 9.10 10.10 21.91
N PRO A 341 10.10 10.14 22.80
CA PRO A 341 11.04 11.26 22.91
C PRO A 341 11.93 11.48 21.67
N LYS A 342 11.96 10.52 20.72
CA LYS A 342 12.67 10.65 19.44
C LYS A 342 11.86 11.35 18.36
N LEU A 343 10.55 11.48 18.55
CA LEU A 343 9.66 12.19 17.64
C LEU A 343 9.57 13.64 18.06
N ARG A 344 9.54 14.55 17.09
CA ARG A 344 9.22 15.94 17.35
C ARG A 344 7.80 16.25 16.90
N LEU A 345 6.89 16.36 17.86
CA LEU A 345 5.48 16.63 17.57
C LEU A 345 5.18 18.09 17.87
N ASP A 346 4.86 18.88 16.85
CA ASP A 346 4.43 20.28 16.99
C ASP A 346 2.89 20.35 17.01
N GLY A 347 2.34 21.23 17.85
CA GLY A 347 0.90 21.52 17.87
C GLY A 347 0.23 21.36 19.24
N PRO A 348 -1.13 21.32 19.27
CA PRO A 348 -2.00 21.49 18.11
C PRO A 348 -1.86 22.90 17.52
N VAL A 349 -1.47 23.00 16.25
CA VAL A 349 -1.25 24.27 15.56
C VAL A 349 -2.58 24.77 14.98
N PRO A 350 -2.91 26.07 15.09
CA PRO A 350 -4.10 26.62 14.45
C PRO A 350 -4.16 26.26 12.96
N PRO A 351 -5.29 25.75 12.44
CA PRO A 351 -5.38 25.21 11.09
C PRO A 351 -4.95 26.19 9.98
N ASP A 352 -5.25 27.47 10.16
CA ASP A 352 -4.87 28.56 9.25
C ASP A 352 -3.37 28.87 9.25
N THR A 353 -2.71 28.76 10.42
CA THR A 353 -1.27 29.00 10.55
C THR A 353 -0.40 27.78 10.22
N LEU A 354 -0.95 26.57 10.33
CA LEU A 354 -0.25 25.30 10.05
C LEU A 354 0.39 25.30 8.65
N TRP A 355 -0.30 25.85 7.66
CA TRP A 355 0.09 25.78 6.25
C TRP A 355 0.96 26.94 5.79
N VAL A 356 1.16 27.99 6.60
CA VAL A 356 1.94 29.18 6.20
C VAL A 356 3.37 28.80 5.85
N LYS A 357 4.04 28.01 6.70
CA LYS A 357 5.41 27.54 6.45
C LYS A 357 5.49 26.57 5.29
N ALA A 358 4.45 25.73 5.10
CA ALA A 358 4.36 24.83 3.96
C ALA A 358 4.27 25.62 2.64
N GLY A 359 3.45 26.68 2.59
CA GLY A 359 3.35 27.58 1.45
C GLY A 359 4.66 28.30 1.13
N GLN A 360 5.34 28.81 2.17
CA GLN A 360 6.66 29.41 2.00
C GLN A 360 7.70 28.40 1.49
N ALA A 361 7.67 27.16 1.98
CA ALA A 361 8.56 26.10 1.52
C ALA A 361 8.27 25.70 0.07
N TRP A 362 7.00 25.71 -0.31
CA TRP A 362 6.55 25.38 -1.65
C TRP A 362 6.98 26.42 -2.68
N TYR A 363 6.79 27.71 -2.42
CA TYR A 363 7.09 28.78 -3.39
C TYR A 363 8.46 29.45 -3.20
N GLY A 364 9.16 29.19 -2.09
CA GLY A 364 10.38 29.87 -1.66
C GLY A 364 10.09 31.08 -0.74
N SER A 365 10.96 31.32 0.25
CA SER A 365 10.83 32.46 1.17
C SER A 365 11.34 33.74 0.54
N SER A 366 10.42 34.54 0.01
CA SER A 366 10.69 35.73 -0.80
C SER A 366 11.40 35.42 -2.12
N ILE A 367 11.01 36.15 -3.16
CA ILE A 367 11.50 36.06 -4.54
C ILE A 367 13.03 36.33 -4.65
N GLN A 368 13.74 36.58 -3.55
CA GLN A 368 15.09 37.15 -3.55
C GLN A 368 16.21 36.22 -3.07
N ASP A 369 15.93 35.05 -2.49
CA ASP A 369 17.01 34.10 -2.16
C ASP A 369 16.57 32.62 -2.27
N PRO A 370 16.84 31.97 -3.43
CA PRO A 370 16.61 30.53 -3.64
C PRO A 370 17.42 29.62 -2.72
N THR A 371 18.41 30.15 -1.98
CA THR A 371 19.28 29.38 -1.09
C THR A 371 18.89 29.46 0.38
N SER A 372 17.94 30.35 0.73
CA SER A 372 17.40 30.47 2.08
C SER A 372 16.48 29.29 2.39
N GLN A 373 17.07 28.17 2.84
CA GLN A 373 16.33 27.07 3.45
C GLN A 373 15.51 27.62 4.61
N ILE A 374 14.21 27.36 4.65
CA ILE A 374 13.40 27.66 5.83
C ILE A 374 13.88 26.72 6.92
N PRO A 375 14.62 27.20 7.93
CA PRO A 375 15.09 26.32 8.97
C PRO A 375 13.86 25.75 9.69
N ASN A 376 13.96 24.49 10.09
CA ASN A 376 12.95 23.89 10.97
C ASN A 376 11.56 23.73 10.30
N LEU A 377 11.49 23.15 9.09
CA LEU A 377 10.22 22.66 8.53
C LEU A 377 9.84 21.28 9.12
N PRO A 378 8.53 20.98 9.27
CA PRO A 378 8.05 19.61 9.51
C PRO A 378 8.29 18.70 8.31
N ASP A 379 8.55 17.42 8.57
CA ASP A 379 8.65 16.37 7.55
C ASP A 379 7.29 15.91 7.04
N ALA A 380 6.25 16.05 7.87
CA ALA A 380 4.85 15.81 7.53
C ALA A 380 3.88 16.63 8.36
N TYR A 381 2.66 16.71 7.85
CA TYR A 381 1.52 17.41 8.45
C TYR A 381 0.40 16.41 8.71
N LEU A 382 -0.22 16.48 9.89
CA LEU A 382 -1.38 15.68 10.26
C LEU A 382 -2.60 16.58 10.36
N ALA A 383 -3.47 16.51 9.36
CA ALA A 383 -4.74 17.22 9.32
C ALA A 383 -5.85 16.34 9.91
N LEU A 384 -6.73 16.91 10.72
CA LEU A 384 -7.75 16.16 11.45
C LEU A 384 -8.94 15.77 10.56
N TYR A 385 -9.22 16.55 9.51
CA TYR A 385 -10.26 16.26 8.53
C TYR A 385 -9.87 16.64 7.10
N HIS A 386 -10.65 16.12 6.14
CA HIS A 386 -10.37 16.17 4.71
C HIS A 386 -10.07 17.59 4.20
N ASP A 387 -11.01 18.52 4.34
CA ASP A 387 -10.85 19.87 3.77
C ASP A 387 -9.79 20.70 4.50
N GLN A 388 -9.48 20.38 5.76
CA GLN A 388 -8.38 21.00 6.51
C GLN A 388 -7.02 20.76 5.86
N GLY A 389 -6.83 19.57 5.29
CA GLY A 389 -5.60 19.18 4.61
C GLY A 389 -5.64 19.40 3.10
N LEU A 390 -6.78 19.17 2.45
CA LEU A 390 -6.84 19.19 0.98
C LEU A 390 -6.99 20.57 0.37
N ILE A 391 -7.65 21.52 1.03
CA ILE A 391 -7.68 22.90 0.53
C ILE A 391 -6.25 23.43 0.30
N PRO A 392 -5.34 23.41 1.30
CA PRO A 392 -3.98 23.91 1.10
C PRO A 392 -3.16 23.05 0.13
N VAL A 393 -3.29 21.72 0.16
CA VAL A 393 -2.62 20.84 -0.81
C VAL A 393 -3.04 21.18 -2.24
N LYS A 394 -4.33 21.37 -2.50
CA LYS A 394 -4.85 21.70 -3.84
C LYS A 394 -4.46 23.12 -4.27
N LEU A 395 -4.42 24.09 -3.36
CA LEU A 395 -3.96 25.44 -3.67
C LEU A 395 -2.47 25.46 -4.07
N MET A 396 -1.63 24.67 -3.40
CA MET A 396 -0.19 24.61 -3.70
C MET A 396 0.13 23.70 -4.89
N ALA A 397 -0.48 22.52 -4.94
CA ALA A 397 -0.01 21.37 -5.70
C ALA A 397 -1.09 20.69 -6.55
N PHE A 398 -2.08 21.43 -7.05
CA PHE A 398 -3.27 20.89 -7.71
C PHE A 398 -3.00 19.72 -8.69
N ASP A 399 -2.06 19.91 -9.63
CA ASP A 399 -1.71 19.00 -10.72
C ASP A 399 -0.58 18.02 -10.37
N ARG A 400 -0.08 18.07 -9.13
CA ARG A 400 1.11 17.33 -8.67
C ARG A 400 0.90 16.55 -7.37
N ALA A 401 -0.21 16.79 -6.68
CA ALA A 401 -0.58 16.03 -5.50
C ALA A 401 -0.84 14.57 -5.87
N ILE A 402 -0.12 13.67 -5.19
CA ILE A 402 -0.21 12.23 -5.37
C ILE A 402 -0.89 11.64 -4.15
N ASN A 403 -2.00 10.96 -4.37
CA ASN A 403 -2.65 10.16 -3.35
C ASN A 403 -1.85 8.87 -3.16
N THR A 404 -1.27 8.72 -1.97
CA THR A 404 -0.43 7.60 -1.57
C THR A 404 -1.13 6.82 -0.47
N THR A 405 -1.36 5.53 -0.71
CA THR A 405 -1.98 4.67 0.30
C THR A 405 -0.89 4.05 1.16
N ILE A 406 -0.87 4.45 2.44
CA ILE A 406 0.14 3.99 3.41
C ILE A 406 -0.43 2.87 4.28
N GLY A 407 0.45 2.00 4.80
CA GLY A 407 0.08 0.81 5.59
C GLY A 407 -0.12 -0.46 4.77
N LEU A 408 0.00 -0.38 3.44
CA LEU A 408 0.00 -1.55 2.56
C LEU A 408 1.39 -2.26 2.59
N PRO A 409 1.44 -3.59 2.38
CA PRO A 409 2.69 -4.34 2.30
C PRO A 409 3.53 -3.99 1.04
N PHE A 410 2.97 -3.21 0.13
CA PHE A 410 3.60 -2.71 -1.09
C PHE A 410 3.33 -1.22 -1.27
N VAL A 411 4.09 -0.56 -2.14
CA VAL A 411 3.88 0.86 -2.48
C VAL A 411 2.65 0.99 -3.36
N ARG A 412 1.78 1.97 -3.06
CA ARG A 412 0.74 2.39 -3.99
C ARG A 412 0.65 3.92 -4.09
N THR A 413 0.70 4.42 -5.32
CA THR A 413 0.49 5.84 -5.65
C THR A 413 -0.62 6.00 -6.68
N SER A 414 -1.20 7.19 -6.74
CA SER A 414 -2.27 7.54 -7.68
C SER A 414 -2.29 9.04 -7.92
N PRO A 415 -2.54 9.49 -9.16
CA PRO A 415 -2.97 10.86 -9.42
C PRO A 415 -4.20 11.22 -8.58
N ASP A 416 -4.35 12.51 -8.29
CA ASP A 416 -5.45 13.03 -7.46
C ASP A 416 -6.54 13.74 -8.28
N HIS A 417 -6.76 13.27 -9.51
CA HIS A 417 -7.84 13.70 -10.40
C HIS A 417 -8.77 12.53 -10.76
N GLY A 418 -9.98 12.85 -11.23
CA GLY A 418 -10.98 11.87 -11.65
C GLY A 418 -10.74 11.30 -13.04
N THR A 419 -11.72 10.55 -13.54
CA THR A 419 -11.70 9.92 -14.88
C THR A 419 -11.85 10.91 -16.03
N ALA A 420 -12.39 12.11 -15.77
CA ALA A 420 -12.54 13.20 -16.74
C ALA A 420 -13.07 12.74 -18.11
N PHE A 421 -14.21 12.04 -18.09
CA PHE A 421 -14.84 11.46 -19.28
C PHE A 421 -15.10 12.52 -20.37
N ASP A 422 -15.42 13.75 -19.97
CA ASP A 422 -15.69 14.88 -20.84
C ASP A 422 -14.51 15.28 -21.76
N ILE A 423 -13.27 14.91 -21.41
CA ILE A 423 -12.06 15.20 -22.20
C ILE A 423 -11.34 13.94 -22.70
N ALA A 424 -11.87 12.74 -22.43
CA ALA A 424 -11.22 11.49 -22.79
C ALA A 424 -11.08 11.33 -24.32
N GLY A 425 -9.85 11.07 -24.79
CA GLY A 425 -9.56 10.89 -26.21
C GLY A 425 -9.47 12.19 -27.02
N GLN A 426 -9.50 13.35 -26.36
CA GLN A 426 -9.36 14.66 -27.01
C GLN A 426 -7.90 15.15 -27.08
N GLY A 427 -6.97 14.48 -26.38
CA GLY A 427 -5.55 14.86 -26.41
C GLY A 427 -5.20 16.03 -25.49
N ILE A 428 -6.12 16.51 -24.66
CA ILE A 428 -5.91 17.66 -23.76
C ILE A 428 -5.69 17.26 -22.30
N ALA A 429 -5.70 15.96 -21.96
CA ALA A 429 -5.47 15.51 -20.60
C ALA A 429 -3.99 15.73 -20.20
N ASN A 430 -3.79 16.31 -19.01
CA ASN A 430 -2.46 16.61 -18.48
C ASN A 430 -1.86 15.39 -17.76
N ALA A 431 -0.73 14.88 -18.26
CA ALA A 431 -0.05 13.71 -17.69
C ALA A 431 0.88 14.02 -16.50
N THR A 432 1.01 15.28 -16.07
CA THR A 432 1.95 15.70 -15.02
C THR A 432 1.75 14.92 -13.71
N SER A 433 0.50 14.74 -13.27
CA SER A 433 0.20 13.97 -12.05
C SER A 433 0.53 12.49 -12.20
N MET A 434 0.30 11.88 -13.37
CA MET A 434 0.70 10.49 -13.64
C MET A 434 2.22 10.31 -13.61
N LYS A 435 2.97 11.22 -14.25
CA LYS A 435 4.44 11.22 -14.19
C LYS A 435 4.94 11.31 -12.75
N ALA A 436 4.39 12.24 -11.97
CA ALA A 436 4.74 12.42 -10.57
C ALA A 436 4.36 11.19 -9.71
N ALA A 437 3.24 10.52 -10.00
CA ALA A 437 2.83 9.29 -9.30
C ALA A 437 3.81 8.12 -9.53
N ILE A 438 4.27 7.95 -10.77
CA ILE A 438 5.27 6.91 -11.13
C ILE A 438 6.62 7.22 -10.51
N GLN A 439 7.07 8.47 -10.58
CA GLN A 439 8.33 8.92 -9.98
C GLN A 439 8.32 8.71 -8.47
N LEU A 440 7.24 9.12 -7.78
CA LEU A 440 7.11 8.90 -6.35
C LEU A 440 7.11 7.40 -6.03
N ALA A 441 6.34 6.57 -6.75
CA ALA A 441 6.35 5.12 -6.52
C ALA A 441 7.76 4.52 -6.65
N THR A 442 8.51 4.95 -7.66
CA THR A 442 9.91 4.55 -7.88
C THR A 442 10.80 4.92 -6.69
N GLU A 443 10.68 6.15 -6.18
CA GLU A 443 11.42 6.63 -5.01
C GLU A 443 11.09 5.80 -3.75
N LEU A 444 9.80 5.59 -3.46
CA LEU A 444 9.37 4.84 -2.28
C LEU A 444 9.78 3.37 -2.35
N VAL A 445 9.69 2.73 -3.52
CA VAL A 445 10.13 1.34 -3.70
C VAL A 445 11.64 1.23 -3.48
N ASN A 446 12.43 2.13 -4.07
CA ASN A 446 13.87 2.16 -3.86
C ASN A 446 14.22 2.32 -2.38
N GLN A 447 13.51 3.18 -1.64
CA GLN A 447 13.73 3.35 -0.21
C GLN A 447 13.42 2.07 0.57
N ARG A 448 12.28 1.41 0.29
CA ARG A 448 11.94 0.11 0.92
C ARG A 448 12.99 -0.95 0.64
N LEU A 449 13.45 -1.07 -0.61
CA LEU A 449 14.46 -2.06 -1.02
C LEU A 449 15.84 -1.83 -0.38
N ARG A 450 16.17 -0.60 0.04
CA ARG A 450 17.39 -0.29 0.80
C ARG A 450 17.29 -0.63 2.29
N THR A 451 16.06 -0.68 2.81
CA THR A 451 15.79 -0.84 4.26
C THR A 451 15.57 -2.31 4.64
N VAL A 452 15.36 -3.19 3.66
CA VAL A 452 15.32 -4.66 3.78
C VAL A 452 16.70 -5.24 3.53
#